data_AF-K1S2I3-F1
#
_entry.id   AF-K1S2I3-F1
#
_cell.length_a   1.000
_cell.length_b   1.000
_cell.length_c   1.000
_cell.angle_alpha   90.00
_cell.angle_beta   90.00
_cell.angle_gamma   90.00
#
_symmetry.space_group_name_H-M   'P 1'
#
loop_
_entity.id
_entity.type
_entity.pdbx_description
1 polymer ?
#
loop_
_entity_poly.entity_id
_entity_poly.type
_entity_poly.pdbx_seq_one_letter_code
_entity_poly.pdbx_strand_id
1 'polypeptide(L)' 'MEMTDRKKQILKIVVEEYVAAAEPVGSKAIAQRMPGKISSATIRNELADLTEMGYLEQPHTSAGRVPSAKGYRLYVNELM' A
#
# COMPACT_ATOMS: atom_id res chain seq x y z
N MET A 1 -2.99 -3.84 15.32
CA MET A 1 -3.58 -3.89 13.98
C MET A 1 -3.33 -5.25 13.36
N GLU A 2 -4.34 -5.83 12.72
CA GLU A 2 -4.23 -7.12 12.03
C GLU A 2 -4.03 -6.91 10.51
N MET A 3 -3.32 -7.85 9.88
CA MET A 3 -3.13 -7.91 8.43
C MET A 3 -4.33 -8.58 7.76
N THR A 4 -5.25 -7.79 7.22
CA THR A 4 -6.45 -8.27 6.51
C THR A 4 -6.17 -8.51 5.03
N ASP A 5 -7.02 -9.28 4.34
CA ASP A 5 -6.90 -9.49 2.88
C ASP A 5 -6.89 -8.19 2.07
N ARG A 6 -7.69 -7.21 2.51
CA ARG A 6 -7.70 -5.87 1.92
C ARG A 6 -6.36 -5.15 2.09
N LYS A 7 -5.76 -5.22 3.28
CA LYS A 7 -4.42 -4.65 3.53
C LYS A 7 -3.36 -5.34 2.69
N LYS A 8 -3.43 -6.67 2.56
CA LYS A 8 -2.57 -7.45 1.66
C LYS A 8 -2.73 -6.98 0.21
N GLN A 9 -3.96 -6.78 -0.25
CA GLN A 9 -4.23 -6.33 -1.61
C GLN A 9 -3.75 -4.89 -1.86
N ILE A 10 -3.93 -3.99 -0.90
CA ILE A 10 -3.40 -2.63 -0.96
C ILE A 10 -1.87 -2.66 -1.02
N LEU A 11 -1.22 -3.46 -0.16
CA LEU A 11 0.23 -3.62 -0.17
C LEU A 11 0.72 -4.16 -1.53
N LYS A 12 0.03 -5.15 -2.10
CA LYS A 12 0.32 -5.69 -3.43
C LYS A 12 0.33 -4.59 -4.49
N ILE A 13 -0.75 -3.81 -4.56
CA ILE A 13 -0.87 -2.70 -5.52
C ILE A 13 0.23 -1.66 -5.31
N VAL A 14 0.54 -1.31 -4.06
CA VAL A 14 1.60 -0.32 -3.77
C VAL A 14 2.97 -0.82 -4.23
N VAL A 15 3.29 -2.10 -4.00
CA VAL A 15 4.57 -2.68 -4.43
C VAL A 15 4.66 -2.73 -5.95
N GLU A 16 3.63 -3.24 -6.63
CA GLU A 16 3.62 -3.35 -8.09
C GLU A 16 3.77 -1.97 -8.76
N GLU A 17 3.04 -0.97 -8.27
CA GLU A 17 3.12 0.38 -8.82
C GLU A 17 4.45 1.07 -8.53
N TYR A 18 4.97 0.90 -7.32
CA TYR A 18 6.25 1.49 -6.97
C TYR A 18 7.39 0.84 -7.76
N VAL A 19 7.35 -0.47 -8.01
CA VAL A 19 8.34 -1.16 -8.85
C VAL A 19 8.22 -0.72 -10.31
N ALA A 20 7.01 -0.47 -10.81
CA ALA A 20 6.79 -0.05 -12.19
C ALA A 20 7.18 1.41 -12.46
N ALA A 21 6.89 2.33 -11.53
CA ALA A 21 7.03 3.78 -11.74
C ALA A 21 8.14 4.43 -10.91
N ALA A 22 8.65 3.77 -9.88
CA ALA A 22 9.57 4.35 -8.88
C ALA A 22 9.03 5.60 -8.14
N GLU A 23 7.70 5.77 -8.11
CA GLU A 23 7.03 6.93 -7.51
C GLU A 23 6.14 6.54 -6.31
N PRO A 24 6.08 7.36 -5.24
CA PRO A 24 5.20 7.09 -4.10
C PRO A 24 3.72 6.97 -4.50
N VAL A 25 3.07 5.90 -4.04
CA VAL A 25 1.73 5.53 -4.50
C VAL A 25 0.66 6.17 -3.60
N GLY A 26 -0.24 6.95 -4.20
CA GLY A 26 -1.32 7.64 -3.50
C GLY A 26 -2.62 6.82 -3.41
N SER A 27 -3.45 7.14 -2.42
CA SER A 27 -4.72 6.41 -2.19
C SER A 27 -5.72 6.48 -3.36
N LYS A 28 -5.68 7.55 -4.17
CA LYS A 28 -6.52 7.67 -5.38
C LYS A 28 -6.12 6.65 -6.45
N ALA A 29 -4.82 6.45 -6.66
CA ALA A 29 -4.31 5.49 -7.64
C ALA A 29 -4.68 4.06 -7.22
N ILE A 30 -4.57 3.75 -5.93
CA ILE A 30 -4.95 2.43 -5.39
C ILE A 30 -6.46 2.21 -5.50
N ALA A 31 -7.28 3.24 -5.22
CA ALA A 31 -8.75 3.15 -5.34
C ALA A 31 -9.20 2.74 -6.75
N GLN A 32 -8.49 3.18 -7.79
CA GLN A 32 -8.81 2.85 -9.18
C GLN A 32 -8.46 1.40 -9.54
N ARG A 33 -7.55 0.75 -8.80
CA ARG A 33 -7.10 -0.64 -9.04
C ARG A 33 -7.72 -1.66 -8.09
N MET A 34 -8.33 -1.21 -7.01
CA MET A 34 -9.05 -2.07 -6.08
C MET A 34 -10.31 -2.66 -6.76
N PRO A 35 -10.56 -3.98 -6.65
CA PRO A 35 -11.86 -4.54 -6.96
C PRO A 35 -12.90 -4.00 -5.98
N GLY A 36 -13.98 -3.43 -6.53
CA GLY A 36 -15.09 -2.87 -5.76
C GLY A 36 -15.00 -1.35 -5.54
N LYS A 37 -16.07 -0.77 -4.98
CA LYS A 37 -16.19 0.68 -4.75
C LYS A 37 -15.61 1.07 -3.39
N ILE A 38 -14.29 0.97 -3.22
CA ILE A 38 -13.62 1.42 -2.00
C ILE A 38 -13.24 2.89 -2.14
N SER A 39 -13.59 3.70 -1.13
CA SER A 39 -13.27 5.12 -1.14
C SER A 39 -11.78 5.39 -0.93
N SER A 40 -11.27 6.48 -1.52
CA SER A 40 -9.89 6.93 -1.26
C SER A 40 -9.63 7.28 0.21
N ALA A 41 -10.67 7.60 0.99
CA ALA A 41 -10.56 7.88 2.42
C ALA A 41 -10.30 6.59 3.21
N THR A 42 -11.06 5.53 2.91
CA THR A 42 -10.83 4.20 3.48
C THR A 42 -9.41 3.72 3.20
N ILE A 43 -8.94 3.86 1.96
CA ILE A 43 -7.58 3.46 1.58
C ILE A 43 -6.51 4.27 2.32
N ARG A 44 -6.73 5.57 2.56
CA ARG A 44 -5.78 6.36 3.39
C ARG A 44 -5.63 5.79 4.79
N ASN A 45 -6.73 5.36 5.40
CA ASN A 45 -6.69 4.72 6.72
C ASN A 45 -5.90 3.40 6.66
N GLU A 46 -6.17 2.55 5.65
CA GLU A 46 -5.42 1.30 5.49
C GLU A 46 -3.92 1.53 5.23
N LEU A 47 -3.57 2.57 4.47
CA LEU A 47 -2.18 2.97 4.24
C LEU A 47 -1.51 3.46 5.52
N ALA A 48 -2.23 4.20 6.38
CA ALA A 48 -1.73 4.61 7.69
C ALA A 48 -1.47 3.38 8.57
N ASP A 49 -2.44 2.46 8.65
CA ASP A 49 -2.28 1.21 9.38
C ASP A 49 -1.07 0.40 8.89
N LEU A 50 -0.93 0.23 7.57
CA LEU A 50 0.21 -0.48 6.97
C LEU A 50 1.56 0.21 7.25
N THR A 51 1.56 1.53 7.38
CA THR A 51 2.73 2.31 7.75
C THR A 51 3.10 2.05 9.22
N GLU A 52 2.12 2.14 10.13
CA GLU A 52 2.33 1.85 11.56
C GLU A 52 2.74 0.39 11.81
N MET A 53 2.24 -0.54 10.99
CA MET A 53 2.65 -1.95 10.99
C MET A 53 4.05 -2.18 10.38
N GLY A 54 4.67 -1.14 9.81
CA GLY A 54 6.02 -1.15 9.23
C GLY A 54 6.14 -1.77 7.85
N TYR A 55 5.03 -1.99 7.13
CA TYR A 55 5.05 -2.54 5.76
C TYR A 55 5.20 -1.44 4.69
N LEU A 56 4.79 -0.22 5.00
CA LEU A 56 4.90 0.94 4.14
C LEU A 56 5.65 2.05 4.85
N GLU A 57 6.19 2.98 4.07
CA GLU A 57 6.84 4.18 4.55
C GLU A 57 6.28 5.41 3.82
N GLN A 58 6.36 6.56 4.48
CA GLN A 58 6.00 7.85 3.91
C GLN A 58 7.27 8.70 3.76
N PRO A 59 7.80 8.89 2.54
CA PRO A 59 9.05 9.62 2.36
C PRO A 59 8.92 11.10 2.72
N HIS A 60 7.76 11.71 2.47
CA HIS A 60 7.44 13.09 2.84
C HIS A 60 5.99 13.23 3.30
N THR A 61 5.71 14.23 4.14
CA THR A 61 4.38 14.47 4.75
C THR A 61 3.23 14.55 3.73
N SER A 62 3.49 14.99 2.49
CA SER A 62 2.51 15.08 1.41
C SER A 62 2.60 13.94 0.38
N ALA A 63 3.66 13.13 0.42
CA ALA A 63 3.86 12.05 -0.54
C ALA A 63 2.93 10.86 -0.27
N GLY A 64 2.78 10.00 -1.28
CA GLY A 64 2.11 8.70 -1.17
C GLY A 64 2.83 7.74 -0.22
N ARG A 65 2.69 6.44 -0.45
CA ARG A 65 3.41 5.41 0.29
C ARG A 65 4.37 4.66 -0.61
N VAL A 66 5.49 4.26 -0.04
CA VAL A 66 6.47 3.37 -0.66
C VAL A 66 6.58 2.09 0.14
N PRO A 67 6.90 0.94 -0.47
CA PRO A 67 7.12 -0.29 0.27
C PRO A 67 8.38 -0.20 1.14
N SER A 68 8.27 -0.65 2.39
CA SER A 68 9.44 -0.87 3.24
C SER A 68 10.12 -2.20 2.89
N ALA A 69 11.30 -2.46 3.46
CA ALA A 69 11.94 -3.78 3.36
C ALA A 69 11.02 -4.92 3.87
N LYS A 70 10.19 -4.65 4.89
CA LYS A 70 9.20 -5.62 5.41
C LYS A 70 8.03 -5.79 4.44
N GLY A 71 7.59 -4.71 3.80
CA GLY A 71 6.58 -4.71 2.74
C GLY A 71 6.99 -5.61 1.58
N TYR A 72 8.20 -5.42 1.06
CA TYR A 72 8.73 -6.26 -0.02
C TYR A 72 8.82 -7.73 0.36
N ARG A 73 9.30 -8.05 1.58
CA ARG A 73 9.37 -9.45 2.03
C ARG A 73 8.01 -10.11 2.06
N LEU A 74 6.98 -9.43 2.58
CA LEU A 74 5.62 -9.98 2.59
C LEU A 74 5.08 -10.18 1.17
N TYR A 75 5.32 -9.20 0.29
CA TYR A 75 4.90 -9.30 -1.10
C TYR A 75 5.50 -10.51 -1.81
N VAL A 76 6.81 -10.71 -1.71
CA VAL A 76 7.49 -11.86 -2.35
C VAL A 76 7.04 -13.20 -1.76
N ASN A 77 6.79 -13.26 -0.45
CA ASN A 77 6.46 -14.53 0.21
C ASN A 77 5.00 -14.96 0.03
N GLU A 78 4.06 -14.01 -0.07
CA GLU A 78 2.62 -14.32 0.02
C GLU A 78 1.77 -13.75 -1.12
N LEU A 79 2.26 -12.78 -1.89
CA LEU A 79 1.42 -11.98 -2.81
C LEU A 79 1.87 -11.99 -4.28
N MET A 80 3.12 -12.38 -4.54
CA MET A 80 3.68 -12.60 -5.89
C MET A 80 3.16 -13.90 -6.50
#